data_AF-A0A936WNP7-F1
#
_entry.id   AF-A0A936WNP7-F1
#
_cell.length_a   1.000
_cell.length_b   1.000
_cell.length_c   1.000
_cell.angle_alpha   90.00
_cell.angle_beta   90.00
_cell.angle_gamma   90.00
#
_symmetry.space_group_name_H-M   'P 1'
#
loop_
_entity.id
_entity.type
_entity.pdbx_description
1 polymer ?
#
loop_
_entity_poly.entity_id
_entity_poly.type
_entity_poly.pdbx_seq_one_letter_code
_entity_poly.pdbx_strand_id
1 'polypeptide(L)'
;MSKGIHPMVWVKQALNALILLCIPLGLFFGWGVVNNEISYKYEVQDSDYQEKLSSGNWNENDKRILGNIDFHRKAARTTFYIFIVLVVVRVGLSITKSHSTQRLP
;
A
#
# COMPACT_ATOMS: atom_id res chain seq x y z
N MET A 1 30.80 -24.30 -17.69
CA MET A 1 31.07 -23.68 -16.38
C MET A 1 29.87 -22.82 -15.99
N SER A 2 28.97 -23.36 -15.16
CA SER A 2 27.79 -22.64 -14.67
C SER A 2 28.26 -21.52 -13.73
N LYS A 3 28.26 -20.28 -14.22
CA LYS A 3 28.53 -19.09 -13.40
C LYS A 3 27.34 -18.95 -12.45
N GLY A 4 27.51 -19.41 -11.22
CA GLY A 4 26.53 -19.29 -10.15
C GLY A 4 26.05 -17.85 -10.06
N ILE A 5 24.81 -17.62 -10.46
CA ILE A 5 24.22 -16.30 -10.36
C ILE A 5 24.06 -16.03 -8.87
N HIS A 6 24.81 -15.04 -8.36
CA HIS A 6 24.86 -14.76 -6.92
C HIS A 6 23.42 -14.55 -6.39
N PRO A 7 22.89 -15.42 -5.51
CA PRO A 7 21.51 -15.33 -5.02
C PRO A 7 21.22 -13.97 -4.37
N MET A 8 22.24 -13.34 -3.81
CA MET A 8 22.19 -11.99 -3.23
C MET A 8 21.84 -10.88 -4.26
N VAL A 9 22.21 -11.05 -5.54
CA VAL A 9 21.89 -10.08 -6.61
C VAL A 9 20.41 -10.18 -6.97
N TRP A 10 19.88 -11.39 -7.12
CA TRP A 10 18.45 -11.64 -7.35
C TRP A 10 17.58 -11.10 -6.22
N VAL A 11 17.97 -11.33 -4.96
CA VAL A 11 17.25 -10.80 -3.79
C VAL A 11 17.20 -9.28 -3.83
N LYS A 12 18.30 -8.60 -4.19
CA LYS A 12 18.32 -7.13 -4.31
C LYS A 12 17.47 -6.61 -5.47
N GLN A 13 17.50 -7.30 -6.60
CA GLN A 13 16.68 -6.94 -7.76
C GLN A 13 15.19 -7.15 -7.48
N ALA A 14 14.81 -8.29 -6.89
CA ALA A 14 13.44 -8.57 -6.47
C ALA A 14 12.94 -7.56 -5.43
N LEU A 15 13.77 -7.24 -4.43
CA LEU A 15 13.44 -6.25 -3.40
C LEU A 15 13.23 -4.85 -4.00
N ASN A 16 14.11 -4.42 -4.91
CA ASN A 16 13.93 -3.15 -5.61
C ASN A 16 12.66 -3.14 -6.47
N ALA A 17 12.36 -4.22 -7.18
CA ALA A 17 11.13 -4.35 -7.98
C ALA A 17 9.88 -4.27 -7.10
N LEU A 18 9.87 -4.96 -5.94
CA LEU A 18 8.76 -4.92 -5.00
C LEU A 18 8.54 -3.52 -4.40
N ILE A 19 9.62 -2.81 -4.05
CA ILE A 19 9.56 -1.42 -3.59
C ILE A 19 8.95 -0.53 -4.67
N LEU A 20 9.41 -0.65 -5.92
CA LEU A 20 8.90 0.13 -7.05
C LEU A 20 7.43 -0.20 -7.36
N LEU A 21 6.99 -1.44 -7.19
CA LEU A 21 5.59 -1.85 -7.36
C LEU A 21 4.67 -1.30 -6.26
N CYS A 22 5.16 -1.12 -5.04
CA CYS A 22 4.34 -0.57 -3.95
C CYS A 22 3.94 0.90 -4.19
N ILE A 23 4.72 1.67 -4.95
CA ILE A 23 4.42 3.07 -5.24
C ILE A 23 3.14 3.23 -6.09
N PRO A 24 3.02 2.65 -7.31
CA PRO A 24 1.82 2.75 -8.11
C PRO A 24 0.63 2.04 -7.45
N LEU A 25 0.84 0.94 -6.72
CA LEU A 25 -0.23 0.29 -5.95
C LEU A 25 -0.76 1.19 -4.83
N GLY A 26 0.13 1.86 -4.09
CA GLY A 26 -0.25 2.81 -3.04
C GLY A 26 -1.02 4.00 -3.61
N LEU A 27 -0.58 4.54 -4.75
CA LEU A 27 -1.26 5.60 -5.47
C LEU A 27 -2.63 5.15 -5.98
N PHE A 28 -2.73 3.96 -6.58
CA PHE A 28 -3.99 3.40 -7.07
C PHE A 28 -5.02 3.24 -5.95
N PHE A 29 -4.62 2.63 -4.83
CA PHE A 29 -5.53 2.44 -3.70
C PHE A 29 -5.88 3.77 -3.03
N GLY A 30 -4.92 4.68 -2.85
CA GLY A 30 -5.17 6.01 -2.29
C GLY A 30 -6.11 6.83 -3.17
N TRP A 31 -5.91 6.79 -4.48
CA TRP A 31 -6.81 7.42 -5.45
C TRP A 31 -8.22 6.81 -5.39
N GLY A 32 -8.32 5.49 -5.30
CA GLY A 32 -9.60 4.80 -5.15
C GLY A 32 -10.35 5.20 -3.87
N VAL A 33 -9.67 5.45 -2.75
CA VAL A 33 -10.32 6.01 -1.54
C VAL A 33 -10.92 7.38 -1.84
N VAL A 34 -10.11 8.30 -2.36
CA VAL A 34 -10.54 9.70 -2.59
C VAL A 34 -11.69 9.75 -3.60
N ASN A 35 -11.58 9.01 -4.70
CA ASN A 35 -12.59 9.05 -5.75
C ASN A 35 -13.92 8.42 -5.29
N ASN A 36 -13.88 7.34 -4.51
CA ASN A 36 -15.08 6.73 -3.95
C ASN A 36 -15.69 7.59 -2.83
N GLU A 37 -14.88 8.22 -1.96
CA GLU A 37 -15.37 9.15 -0.94
C GLU A 37 -16.04 10.38 -1.56
N ILE A 38 -15.44 10.94 -2.62
CA ILE A 38 -16.01 12.07 -3.37
C ILE A 38 -17.31 11.65 -4.05
N SER A 39 -17.30 10.55 -4.81
CA SER A 39 -18.50 10.05 -5.50
C SER A 39 -19.64 9.80 -4.54
N TYR A 40 -19.35 9.28 -3.35
CA TYR A 40 -20.35 9.02 -2.32
C TYR A 40 -20.94 10.30 -1.71
N LYS A 41 -20.12 11.33 -1.48
CA LYS A 41 -20.60 12.66 -1.04
C LYS A 41 -21.45 13.38 -2.08
N TYR A 42 -21.22 13.11 -3.37
CA TYR A 42 -22.04 13.68 -4.45
C TYR A 42 -23.33 12.89 -4.69
N GLU A 43 -23.31 11.56 -4.54
CA GLU A 43 -24.51 10.71 -4.66
C GLU A 43 -25.47 10.87 -3.49
N VAL A 44 -24.96 11.16 -2.29
CA VAL A 44 -25.78 11.41 -1.10
C VAL A 44 -25.67 12.88 -0.75
N GLN A 45 -26.68 13.69 -1.09
CA GLN A 45 -26.75 15.11 -0.67
C GLN A 45 -26.49 15.22 0.84
N ASP A 46 -25.66 16.18 1.27
CA ASP A 46 -25.12 16.27 2.65
C ASP A 46 -26.18 16.12 3.77
N SER A 47 -27.42 16.57 3.56
CA SER A 47 -28.53 16.42 4.50
C SER A 47 -29.00 14.96 4.65
N ASP A 48 -29.08 14.24 3.53
CA ASP A 48 -29.51 12.84 3.45
C ASP A 48 -28.44 11.90 4.04
N TYR A 49 -27.16 12.30 3.98
CA TYR A 49 -26.05 11.54 4.54
C TYR A 49 -26.05 11.56 6.07
N GLN A 50 -26.23 12.74 6.67
CA GLN A 50 -26.39 12.91 8.13
C GLN A 50 -27.65 12.20 8.65
N GLU A 51 -28.75 12.25 7.90
CA GLU A 51 -30.00 11.59 8.26
C GLU A 51 -29.90 10.05 8.16
N LYS A 52 -29.22 9.51 7.14
CA LYS A 52 -28.92 8.07 7.05
C LYS A 52 -27.94 7.59 8.12
N LEU A 53 -26.95 8.41 8.48
CA LEU A 53 -26.01 8.14 9.58
C LEU A 53 -26.72 8.03 10.94
N SER A 54 -27.71 8.89 11.18
CA SER A 54 -28.46 8.95 12.44
C SER A 54 -29.64 7.97 12.50
N SER A 55 -30.28 7.68 11.37
CA SER A 55 -31.41 6.72 11.28
C SER A 55 -30.97 5.27 11.11
N GLY A 56 -29.72 5.02 10.68
CA GLY A 56 -29.20 3.67 10.41
C GLY A 56 -29.83 2.97 9.20
N ASN A 57 -30.67 3.68 8.42
CA ASN A 57 -31.42 3.11 7.31
C ASN A 57 -30.57 3.11 6.02
N TRP A 58 -29.49 2.35 6.04
CA TRP A 58 -28.55 2.25 4.92
C TRP A 58 -29.07 1.29 3.86
N ASN A 59 -29.17 1.78 2.62
CA ASN A 59 -29.54 0.94 1.49
C ASN A 59 -28.38 -0.01 1.14
N GLU A 60 -28.65 -1.13 0.46
CA GLU A 60 -27.60 -2.10 0.11
C GLU A 60 -26.47 -1.49 -0.73
N ASN A 61 -26.80 -0.53 -1.60
CA ASN A 61 -25.82 0.18 -2.41
C ASN A 61 -24.89 1.07 -1.56
N ASP A 62 -25.42 1.75 -0.54
CA ASP A 62 -24.65 2.60 0.37
C ASP A 62 -23.62 1.76 1.14
N LYS A 63 -24.04 0.59 1.64
CA LYS A 63 -23.16 -0.37 2.32
C LYS A 63 -22.04 -0.87 1.41
N ARG A 64 -22.35 -1.11 0.13
CA ARG A 64 -21.36 -1.55 -0.86
C ARG A 64 -20.33 -0.47 -1.16
N ILE A 65 -20.73 0.79 -1.26
CA ILE A 65 -19.81 1.93 -1.50
C ILE A 65 -18.90 2.15 -0.28
N LEU A 66 -19.46 2.19 0.93
CA LEU A 66 -18.69 2.26 2.18
C LEU A 66 -17.70 1.11 2.31
N GLY A 67 -18.13 -0.12 2.00
CA GLY A 67 -17.26 -1.29 1.98
C GLY A 67 -16.12 -1.19 0.95
N ASN A 68 -16.39 -0.59 -0.22
CA ASN A 68 -15.37 -0.35 -1.24
C ASN A 68 -14.35 0.71 -0.79
N ILE A 69 -14.80 1.78 -0.12
CA ILE A 69 -13.93 2.81 0.47
C ILE A 69 -13.03 2.17 1.55
N ASP A 70 -13.59 1.38 2.45
CA ASP A 70 -12.85 0.69 3.51
C ASP A 70 -11.83 -0.31 2.94
N PHE A 71 -12.19 -1.03 1.87
CA PHE A 71 -11.27 -1.90 1.16
C PHE A 71 -10.07 -1.12 0.61
N HIS A 72 -10.30 -0.04 -0.14
CA HIS A 72 -9.23 0.78 -0.70
C HIS A 72 -8.37 1.42 0.39
N ARG A 73 -8.98 1.86 1.50
CA ARG A 73 -8.26 2.45 2.64
C ARG A 73 -7.37 1.42 3.33
N LYS A 74 -7.88 0.20 3.56
CA LYS A 74 -7.10 -0.90 4.15
C LYS A 74 -5.98 -1.35 3.22
N ALA A 75 -6.25 -1.45 1.92
CA ALA A 75 -5.25 -1.80 0.91
C ALA A 75 -4.15 -0.75 0.78
N ALA A 76 -4.49 0.54 0.80
CA ALA A 76 -3.53 1.64 0.78
C ALA A 76 -2.60 1.61 2.01
N ARG A 77 -3.17 1.46 3.22
CA ARG A 77 -2.38 1.35 4.47
C ARG A 77 -1.46 0.13 4.45
N THR A 78 -1.99 -1.02 4.04
CA THR A 78 -1.21 -2.27 3.97
C THR A 78 -0.05 -2.12 2.98
N THR A 79 -0.31 -1.56 1.80
CA THR A 79 0.72 -1.30 0.79
C THR A 79 1.81 -0.36 1.32
N PHE A 80 1.43 0.68 2.06
CA PHE A 80 2.38 1.60 2.69
C PHE A 80 3.25 0.89 3.75
N TYR A 81 2.66 0.07 4.62
CA TYR A 81 3.45 -0.68 5.60
C TYR A 81 4.41 -1.67 4.95
N ILE A 82 3.96 -2.39 3.93
CA ILE A 82 4.83 -3.29 3.15
C ILE A 82 5.98 -2.51 2.53
N PHE A 83 5.71 -1.34 1.92
CA PHE A 83 6.75 -0.48 1.36
C PHE A 83 7.80 -0.09 2.40
N ILE A 84 7.38 0.38 3.59
CA ILE A 84 8.31 0.78 4.66
C ILE A 84 9.17 -0.40 5.10
N VAL A 85 8.56 -1.58 5.33
CA VAL A 85 9.29 -2.78 5.72
C VAL A 85 10.33 -3.16 4.66
N LEU A 86 9.96 -3.15 3.37
CA LEU A 86 10.88 -3.47 2.27
C LEU A 86 12.04 -2.47 2.20
N VAL A 87 11.79 -1.17 2.41
CA VAL A 87 12.84 -0.15 2.47
C VAL A 87 13.78 -0.38 3.65
N VAL A 88 13.25 -0.66 4.85
CA VAL A 88 14.07 -0.96 6.04
C VAL A 88 14.94 -2.18 5.81
N VAL A 89 14.39 -3.26 5.26
CA VAL A 89 15.15 -4.46 4.88
C VAL A 89 16.24 -4.12 3.86
N ARG A 90 15.93 -3.29 2.86
CA ARG A 90 16.90 -2.88 1.82
C ARG A 90 18.06 -2.08 2.39
N VAL A 91 17.78 -1.18 3.32
CA VAL A 91 18.78 -0.36 4.04
C VAL A 91 19.61 -1.27 4.95
N GLY A 92 18.99 -2.13 5.75
CA GLY A 92 19.68 -3.10 6.62
C GLY A 92 20.66 -3.98 5.84
N LEU A 93 20.24 -4.56 4.71
CA LEU A 93 21.11 -5.34 3.83
C LEU A 93 22.30 -4.53 3.25
N SER A 94 22.16 -3.22 3.14
CA SER A 94 23.24 -2.34 2.66
C SER A 94 24.23 -2.00 3.78
N ILE A 95 23.74 -1.78 5.00
CA ILE A 95 24.56 -1.49 6.18
C ILE A 95 25.37 -2.73 6.61
N THR A 96 24.75 -3.92 6.64
CA THR A 96 25.45 -5.17 6.99
C THR A 96 26.62 -5.46 6.05
N LYS A 97 26.51 -5.10 4.75
CA LYS A 97 27.61 -5.20 3.79
C LYS A 97 28.74 -4.20 4.09
N SER A 98 28.40 -2.98 4.54
CA SER A 98 29.41 -1.97 4.91
C SER A 98 30.28 -2.46 6.08
N HIS A 99 29.64 -3.00 7.12
CA HIS A 99 30.35 -3.51 8.30
C HIS A 99 31.18 -4.76 8.05
N SER A 100 30.76 -5.66 7.14
CA SER A 100 31.58 -6.83 6.78
C SER A 100 32.85 -6.44 6.00
N THR A 101 32.81 -5.32 5.27
CA THR A 101 33.93 -4.84 4.44
C THR A 101 34.97 -4.09 5.29
N GLN A 102 34.55 -3.44 6.39
CA GLN A 102 35.45 -2.75 7.33
C GLN A 102 36.13 -3.68 8.35
N ARG A 103 35.76 -4.97 8.44
CA ARG A 103 36.36 -5.96 9.35
C ARG A 103 37.34 -6.92 8.67
N LEU A 104 37.81 -6.60 7.47
CA LEU A 104 38.90 -7.34 6.82
C LEU A 104 40.21 -6.58 7.08
N PRO A 105 41.17 -7.17 7.83
CA PRO A 105 42.55 -6.66 7.89
C PRO A 105 43.28 -6.84 6.55
#